data_AF-A0A972USA0-F1
#
_entry.id   AF-A0A972USA0-F1
#
_cell.length_a   1.000
_cell.length_b   1.000
_cell.length_c   1.000
_cell.angle_alpha   90.00
_cell.angle_beta   90.00
_cell.angle_gamma   90.00
#
_symmetry.space_group_name_H-M   'P 1'
#
loop_
_entity.id
_entity.type
_entity.pdbx_description
1 polymer ?
#
loop_
_entity_poly.entity_id
_entity_poly.type
_entity_poly.pdbx_seq_one_letter_code
_entity_poly.pdbx_strand_id
1 'polypeptide(L)'
;MEIVPSGESLIIEARLNPTDIGYVEIGQRATVKLSTYDYIRYGGLEGNVETVAADTSIDPNGNHYYKVVVRTEKAYLGATSGSLPIIPGMQATVDIHTGDKSVIEYLITPVLKLKHEAFRER
;
A
#
# COMPACT_ATOMS: atom_id res chain seq x y z
N MET A 1 14.74 33.41 16.60
CA MET A 1 15.18 32.17 15.93
C MET A 1 13.98 31.24 15.93
N GLU A 2 13.40 31.02 14.76
CA GLU A 2 12.20 30.20 14.60
C GLU A 2 12.64 28.91 13.90
N ILE A 3 12.64 27.81 14.64
CA ILE A 3 12.99 26.50 14.10
C ILE A 3 11.75 26.01 13.38
N VAL A 4 11.78 26.06 12.05
CA VAL A 4 10.73 25.49 11.19
C VAL A 4 10.90 23.97 11.24
N PRO A 5 9.84 23.18 11.54
CA PRO A 5 9.95 21.72 11.58
C PRO A 5 10.46 21.19 10.22
N SER A 6 11.51 20.37 10.25
CA SER A 6 11.95 19.65 9.07
C SER A 6 10.88 18.63 8.68
N GLY A 7 10.19 18.92 7.57
CA GLY A 7 9.17 18.06 6.97
C GLY A 7 9.78 16.81 6.33
N GLU A 8 10.26 15.88 7.14
CA GLU A 8 11.11 14.80 6.63
C GLU A 8 10.33 13.63 6.02
N SER A 9 9.10 13.34 6.46
CA SER A 9 8.24 12.31 5.86
C SER A 9 6.82 12.37 6.42
N LEU A 10 5.85 11.78 5.70
CA LEU A 10 4.53 11.47 6.26
C LEU A 10 4.43 9.98 6.52
N ILE A 11 3.70 9.65 7.58
CA ILE A 11 3.31 8.28 7.90
C ILE A 11 1.81 8.18 7.63
N ILE A 12 1.44 7.31 6.69
CA ILE A 12 0.06 7.10 6.27
C ILE A 12 -0.37 5.70 6.69
N GLU A 13 -1.44 5.64 7.46
CA GLU A 13 -2.12 4.38 7.75
C GLU A 13 -3.16 4.11 6.66
N ALA A 14 -3.02 2.97 5.98
CA ALA A 14 -3.95 2.49 4.98
C ALA A 14 -4.64 1.20 5.46
N ARG A 15 -5.85 0.98 4.95
CA ARG A 15 -6.61 -0.26 5.15
C ARG A 15 -6.48 -1.11 3.90
N LEU A 16 -5.92 -2.30 4.05
CA LEU A 16 -5.75 -3.28 2.98
C LEU A 16 -6.83 -4.36 3.07
N ASN A 17 -7.42 -4.72 1.92
CA ASN A 17 -8.38 -5.80 1.85
C ASN A 17 -7.68 -7.15 2.16
N PRO A 18 -8.26 -8.03 3.00
CA PRO A 18 -7.70 -9.35 3.27
C PRO A 18 -7.40 -10.20 2.03
N THR A 19 -8.07 -9.96 0.90
CA THR A 19 -7.77 -10.66 -0.36
C THR A 19 -6.41 -10.30 -0.95
N ASP A 20 -5.88 -9.12 -0.60
CA ASP A 20 -4.71 -8.53 -1.24
C ASP A 20 -3.44 -8.70 -0.40
N ILE A 21 -3.56 -9.16 0.84
CA ILE A 21 -2.44 -9.33 1.80
C ILE A 21 -1.31 -10.21 1.25
N GLY A 22 -1.63 -11.21 0.41
CA GLY A 22 -0.64 -12.11 -0.17
C GLY A 22 0.29 -11.46 -1.20
N TYR A 23 0.02 -10.21 -1.61
CA TYR A 23 0.81 -9.48 -2.60
C TYR A 23 1.57 -8.29 -1.99
N VAL A 24 1.30 -7.96 -0.73
CA VAL A 24 1.85 -6.79 -0.06
C VAL A 24 2.98 -7.21 0.87
N GLU A 25 4.16 -6.61 0.65
CA GLU A 25 5.37 -6.88 1.42
C GLU A 25 6.03 -5.58 1.90
N ILE A 26 6.72 -5.66 3.03
CA ILE A 26 7.52 -4.54 3.57
C ILE A 26 8.60 -4.16 2.55
N GLY A 27 8.78 -2.86 2.35
CA GLY A 27 9.77 -2.28 1.44
C GLY A 27 9.24 -2.01 0.02
N GLN A 28 8.07 -2.54 -0.35
CA GLN A 28 7.44 -2.24 -1.64
C GLN A 28 7.21 -0.73 -1.81
N ARG A 29 7.44 -0.25 -3.04
CA ARG A 29 7.11 1.14 -3.40
C ARG A 29 5.60 1.33 -3.40
N ALA A 30 5.16 2.50 -2.95
CA ALA A 30 3.76 2.88 -2.93
C ALA A 30 3.61 4.35 -3.29
N THR A 31 2.53 4.66 -4.01
CA THR A 31 2.15 6.03 -4.35
C THR A 31 0.98 6.45 -3.46
N VAL A 32 1.16 7.51 -2.68
CA VAL A 32 0.12 8.08 -1.82
C VAL A 32 -0.54 9.25 -2.56
N LYS A 33 -1.84 9.12 -2.82
CA LYS A 33 -2.68 10.13 -3.46
C LYS A 33 -3.56 10.80 -2.41
N LEU A 34 -3.45 12.11 -2.27
CA LEU A 34 -4.29 12.87 -1.33
C LEU A 34 -5.61 13.24 -1.98
N SER A 35 -6.73 13.01 -1.29
CA SER A 35 -8.07 13.26 -1.85
C SER A 35 -8.38 14.75 -2.02
N THR A 36 -7.74 15.60 -1.24
CA THR A 36 -7.96 17.05 -1.21
C THR A 36 -7.27 17.79 -2.34
N TYR A 37 -6.33 17.15 -3.03
CA TYR A 37 -5.57 17.72 -4.13
C TYR A 37 -5.76 16.89 -5.39
N ASP A 38 -5.91 17.57 -6.53
CA ASP A 38 -6.03 16.89 -7.81
C ASP A 38 -4.72 16.17 -8.16
N TYR A 39 -4.75 14.84 -8.08
CA TYR A 39 -3.59 13.99 -8.34
C TYR A 39 -3.11 14.09 -9.79
N ILE A 40 -3.99 14.41 -10.75
CA ILE A 40 -3.60 14.55 -12.16
C ILE A 40 -2.70 15.77 -12.32
N ARG A 41 -2.99 16.82 -11.55
CA ARG A 41 -2.25 18.09 -11.60
C ARG A 41 -0.99 18.09 -10.74
N TYR A 42 -1.04 17.50 -9.55
CA TYR A 42 0.03 17.62 -8.56
C TYR A 42 0.80 16.32 -8.31
N GLY A 43 0.35 15.20 -8.87
CA GLY A 43 0.93 13.88 -8.66
C GLY A 43 0.60 13.29 -7.28
N GLY A 44 1.29 12.20 -6.96
CA GLY A 44 1.26 11.57 -5.63
C GLY A 44 2.56 11.78 -4.87
N LEU A 45 2.57 11.33 -3.62
CA LEU A 45 3.78 11.21 -2.82
C LEU A 45 4.30 9.79 -2.95
N GLU A 46 5.53 9.66 -3.46
CA GLU A 46 6.25 8.41 -3.43
C GLU A 46 6.59 8.02 -1.98
N GLY A 47 6.54 6.74 -1.70
CA GLY A 47 6.85 6.17 -0.41
C GLY A 47 7.05 4.67 -0.45
N ASN A 48 7.26 4.09 0.71
CA ASN A 48 7.51 2.66 0.87
C ASN A 48 6.63 2.10 1.99
N VAL A 49 6.19 0.85 1.81
CA VAL A 49 5.53 0.08 2.86
C VAL A 49 6.52 -0.16 3.99
N GLU A 50 6.26 0.42 5.15
CA GLU A 50 7.11 0.29 6.34
C GLU A 50 6.68 -0.92 7.18
N THR A 51 5.36 -1.08 7.35
CA THR A 51 4.80 -2.15 8.20
C THR A 51 3.51 -2.68 7.60
N VAL A 52 3.30 -3.98 7.74
CA VAL A 52 2.03 -4.66 7.48
C VAL A 52 1.62 -5.36 8.78
N ALA A 53 0.41 -5.10 9.28
CA ALA A 53 -0.08 -5.74 10.49
C ALA A 53 -0.18 -7.26 10.31
N ALA A 54 0.13 -8.01 11.37
CA ALA A 54 0.07 -9.48 11.35
C ALA A 54 -1.36 -10.03 11.44
N ASP A 55 -2.31 -9.20 11.89
CA ASP A 55 -3.69 -9.55 12.18
C ASP A 55 -4.68 -8.59 11.53
N THR A 56 -5.89 -9.09 11.27
CA THR A 56 -6.98 -8.26 10.74
C THR A 56 -7.67 -7.49 11.85
N SER A 57 -7.97 -6.22 11.58
CA SER A 57 -8.88 -5.39 12.36
C SER A 57 -10.25 -5.32 11.72
N ILE A 58 -11.28 -4.98 12.50
CA ILE A 58 -12.66 -4.84 12.02
C ILE A 58 -13.03 -3.36 11.95
N ASP A 59 -13.60 -2.93 10.83
CA ASP A 59 -14.10 -1.56 10.66
C ASP A 59 -15.47 -1.38 11.35
N PRO A 60 -15.98 -0.14 11.50
CA PRO A 60 -17.31 0.09 12.09
C PRO A 60 -18.48 -0.56 11.34
N ASN A 61 -18.27 -1.00 10.09
CA ASN A 61 -19.25 -1.68 9.26
C ASN A 61 -19.15 -3.21 9.35
N GLY A 62 -18.20 -3.75 10.12
CA GLY A 62 -17.98 -5.20 10.27
C GLY A 62 -17.03 -5.81 9.24
N ASN A 63 -16.37 -5.01 8.39
CA ASN A 63 -15.43 -5.53 7.40
C ASN A 63 -14.04 -5.72 8.00
N HIS A 64 -13.43 -6.86 7.70
CA HIS A 64 -12.05 -7.14 8.07
C HIS A 64 -11.08 -6.40 7.15
N TYR A 65 -10.00 -5.87 7.70
CA TYR A 65 -8.91 -5.25 6.96
C TYR A 65 -7.57 -5.46 7.67
N TYR A 66 -6.48 -5.46 6.90
CA TYR A 66 -5.13 -5.35 7.45
C TYR A 66 -4.71 -3.89 7.51
N LYS A 67 -4.08 -3.48 8.61
CA LYS A 67 -3.45 -2.15 8.68
C LYS A 67 -2.10 -2.20 7.97
N VAL A 68 -1.87 -1.26 7.06
CA VAL A 68 -0.58 -1.07 6.39
C VAL A 68 -0.10 0.34 6.66
N VAL A 69 1.19 0.49 6.97
CA VAL A 69 1.83 1.79 7.20
C VAL A 69 2.76 2.07 6.04
N VAL A 70 2.55 3.22 5.38
CA VAL A 70 3.42 3.71 4.30
C VAL A 70 4.10 4.99 4.75
N ARG A 71 5.41 5.03 4.57
CA ARG A 71 6.23 6.22 4.81
C ARG A 71 6.55 6.88 3.48
N THR A 72 6.22 8.16 3.35
CA THR A 72 6.56 8.93 2.14
C THR A 72 7.98 9.47 2.23
N GLU A 73 8.60 9.70 1.07
CA GLU A 73 9.92 10.33 0.97
C GLU A 73 9.87 11.84 1.31
N LYS A 74 8.71 12.46 1.16
CA LYS A 74 8.50 13.89 1.40
C LYS A 74 7.13 14.15 2.02
N ALA A 75 7.02 15.26 2.74
CA ALA A 75 5.80 15.67 3.45
C ALA A 75 4.99 16.78 2.76
N TYR A 76 5.22 17.05 1.48
CA TYR A 76 4.53 18.10 0.72
C TYR A 76 4.30 17.71 -0.74
N LEU A 77 3.20 18.21 -1.29
CA LEU A 77 2.93 18.16 -2.73
C LEU A 77 3.37 19.47 -3.40
N GLY A 78 3.74 19.38 -4.69
CA GLY A 78 4.20 20.51 -5.50
C GLY A 78 5.72 20.69 -5.57
N ALA A 79 6.15 21.80 -6.18
CA ALA A 79 7.55 22.10 -6.48
C ALA A 79 8.35 22.61 -5.26
N THR A 80 7.67 23.18 -4.26
CA THR A 80 8.32 23.80 -3.10
C THR A 80 7.59 23.41 -1.82
N SER A 81 8.33 23.22 -0.74
CA SER A 81 7.78 23.02 0.60
C SER A 81 6.81 24.16 0.95
N GLY A 82 5.55 23.80 1.27
CA GLY A 82 4.52 24.76 1.70
C GLY A 82 3.48 25.17 0.65
N SER A 83 3.63 24.83 -0.64
CA SER A 83 2.61 25.22 -1.64
C SER A 83 1.29 24.46 -1.52
N LEU A 84 1.30 23.28 -0.88
CA LEU A 84 0.15 22.41 -0.66
C LEU A 84 0.31 21.72 0.71
N PRO A 85 -0.05 22.40 1.81
CA PRO A 85 0.19 21.89 3.15
C PRO A 85 -0.64 20.65 3.45
N ILE A 86 0.00 19.61 3.98
CA ILE A 86 -0.64 18.36 4.34
C ILE A 86 -0.86 18.32 5.85
N ILE A 87 -2.12 18.20 6.27
CA ILE A 87 -2.62 18.23 7.63
C ILE A 87 -3.16 16.84 7.99
N PRO A 88 -2.93 16.34 9.21
CA PRO A 88 -3.53 15.10 9.71
C PRO A 88 -5.07 15.11 9.60
N GLY A 89 -5.64 13.93 9.33
CA GLY A 89 -7.08 13.74 9.15
C GLY A 89 -7.56 13.84 7.71
N MET A 90 -6.69 14.23 6.76
CA MET A 90 -7.00 14.10 5.34
C MET A 90 -7.10 12.63 4.92
N GLN A 91 -7.98 12.38 3.96
CA GLN A 91 -8.09 11.07 3.34
C GLN A 91 -7.02 10.92 2.25
N ALA A 92 -6.43 9.73 2.21
CA ALA A 92 -5.46 9.36 1.20
C ALA A 92 -5.79 7.98 0.65
N THR A 93 -5.51 7.79 -0.64
CA THR A 93 -5.51 6.49 -1.29
C THR A 93 -4.06 6.08 -1.49
N VAL A 94 -3.74 4.84 -1.13
CA VAL A 94 -2.39 4.30 -1.23
C VAL A 94 -2.39 3.20 -2.28
N ASP A 95 -1.64 3.43 -3.35
CA ASP A 95 -1.43 2.45 -4.41
C ASP A 95 -0.10 1.76 -4.17
N ILE A 96 -0.14 0.50 -3.70
CA ILE A 96 1.06 -0.29 -3.46
C ILE A 96 1.47 -0.96 -4.78
N HIS A 97 2.72 -0.75 -5.20
CA HIS A 97 3.27 -1.39 -6.39
C HIS A 97 3.66 -2.83 -6.03
N THR A 98 2.67 -3.72 -6.09
CA THR A 98 2.87 -5.16 -5.98
C THR A 98 3.61 -5.60 -7.25
N GLY A 99 4.73 -6.31 -7.09
CA GLY A 99 5.57 -6.69 -8.23
C GLY A 99 4.81 -7.52 -9.26
N ASP A 100 5.24 -7.47 -10.51
CA ASP A 100 4.67 -8.29 -11.59
C ASP A 100 4.90 -9.78 -11.30
N LYS A 101 3.89 -10.48 -10.76
CA LYS A 101 3.85 -11.93 -10.87
C LYS A 101 2.99 -12.34 -12.05
N SER A 102 3.67 -12.91 -13.04
CA SER A 102 3.07 -13.52 -14.22
C SER A 102 1.93 -14.46 -13.81
N VAL A 103 0.76 -14.24 -14.40
CA VAL A 103 -0.46 -15.06 -14.30
C VAL A 103 -0.16 -16.58 -14.47
N ILE A 104 0.99 -16.92 -15.06
CA ILE A 104 1.50 -18.28 -15.25
C ILE A 104 1.62 -19.10 -13.95
N GLU A 105 1.94 -18.48 -12.80
CA GLU A 105 2.09 -19.21 -11.53
C GLU A 105 0.74 -19.72 -10.99
N TYR A 106 -0.37 -19.08 -11.38
CA TYR A 106 -1.73 -19.56 -11.08
C TYR A 106 -2.17 -20.70 -12.02
N LEU A 107 -1.67 -20.72 -13.26
CA LEU A 107 -2.02 -21.74 -14.27
C LEU A 107 -1.29 -23.07 -14.08
N ILE A 108 -0.05 -23.06 -13.56
CA ILE A 108 0.76 -24.29 -13.43
C ILE A 108 0.37 -25.11 -12.18
N THR A 109 -0.12 -24.46 -11.13
CA THR A 109 -0.48 -25.11 -9.85
C THR A 109 -1.51 -26.26 -9.97
N PRO A 110 -2.61 -26.16 -10.75
CA PRO A 110 -3.54 -27.28 -10.91
C PRO A 110 -2.97 -28.44 -11.74
N VAL A 111 -2.07 -28.17 -12.70
CA VAL A 111 -1.48 -29.21 -13.58
C VAL A 111 -0.56 -30.15 -12.80
N LEU A 112 0.14 -29.63 -11.78
CA LEU A 112 1.01 -30.44 -10.92
C LEU A 112 0.23 -31.34 -9.94
N LYS A 113 -0.95 -30.91 -9.48
CA LYS A 113 -1.82 -31.73 -8.60
C LYS A 113 -2.39 -32.95 -9.32
N LEU A 114 -2.81 -32.79 -10.57
CA LEU A 114 -3.37 -33.88 -11.38
C LEU A 114 -2.37 -35.02 -11.63
N LYS A 115 -1.06 -34.71 -11.68
CA LYS A 115 -0.03 -35.73 -11.90
C LYS A 115 0.23 -36.62 -10.68
N HIS A 116 -0.11 -36.19 -9.46
CA HIS A 116 0.13 -36.99 -8.25
C HIS A 116 -1.05 -37.91 -7.89
N GLU A 117 -2.28 -37.54 -8.25
CA GLU A 117 -3.45 -38.40 -7.99
C GLU A 117 -3.55 -39.56 -9.00
N ALA A 118 -3.09 -39.38 -10.24
CA ALA A 118 -3.08 -40.43 -11.26
C ALA A 118 -2.10 -41.60 -10.98
N PHE A 119 -1.21 -41.47 -9.99
CA PHE A 119 -0.21 -42.49 -9.64
C PHE A 119 -0.49 -43.24 -8.33
N ARG A 120 -1.62 -42.95 -7.63
CA ARG A 120 -1.96 -43.61 -6.35
C ARG A 120 -3.16 -44.56 -6.41
N GLU A 121 -3.56 -45.02 -7.60
CA GLU A 121 -4.63 -46.02 -7.73
C GLU A 121 -4.15 -47.26 -8.48
N ARG A 122 -3.59 -48.20 -7.71
CA ARG A 122 -3.75 -49.66 -7.85
C ARG A 122 -3.67 -50.28 -6.47
#